data_AF-A0A3A5WSV9-F1
#
_entry.id   AF-A0A3A5WSV9-F1
#
_cell.length_a   1.000
_cell.length_b   1.000
_cell.length_c   1.000
_cell.angle_alpha   90.00
_cell.angle_beta   90.00
_cell.angle_gamma   90.00
#
_symmetry.space_group_name_H-M   'P 1'
#
loop_
_entity.id
_entity.type
_entity.pdbx_description
1 polymer ?
#
loop_
_entity_poly.entity_id
_entity_poly.type
_entity_poly.pdbx_seq_one_letter_code
_entity_poly.pdbx_strand_id
1 'polypeptide(L)'
;MPAVVLGTSDPFTSSGGGQVGTTEGNGYYSRFYIAASKHIPVVGKEEIGVHLSYLYNNRKEYKLNGFALGVTYNPSFHPQLRVIAEYDSKDFALGATYLLFKHLHVQVEMQRMKYFSGGLTYKIHLK
;
A
#
# COMPACT_ATOMS: atom_id res chain seq x y z
N MET A 1 10.79 2.56 12.86
CA MET A 1 10.30 1.45 13.70
C MET A 1 9.53 0.48 12.83
N PRO A 2 9.67 -0.85 13.00
CA PRO A 2 8.84 -1.82 12.30
C PRO A 2 7.41 -1.82 12.84
N ALA A 3 6.43 -1.98 11.96
CA ALA A 3 5.02 -2.10 12.32
C ALA A 3 4.40 -3.31 11.61
N VAL A 4 3.61 -4.09 12.33
CA VAL A 4 2.87 -5.24 11.79
C VAL A 4 1.41 -5.08 12.16
N VAL A 5 0.53 -5.23 11.18
CA VAL A 5 -0.91 -5.13 11.31
C VAL A 5 -1.53 -6.43 10.83
N LEU A 6 -2.45 -6.95 11.62
CA LEU A 6 -3.28 -8.10 11.29
C LEU A 6 -4.74 -7.66 11.33
N GLY A 7 -5.50 -7.99 10.30
CA GLY A 7 -6.91 -7.63 10.23
C GLY A 7 -7.75 -8.66 9.49
N THR A 8 -9.04 -8.64 9.78
CA THR A 8 -10.04 -9.54 9.17
C THR A 8 -11.34 -8.78 8.91
N SER A 9 -12.10 -9.18 7.89
CA SER A 9 -13.38 -8.57 7.52
C SER A 9 -14.57 -9.21 8.25
N ASP A 10 -15.52 -8.38 8.70
CA ASP A 10 -16.81 -8.75 9.32
C ASP A 10 -16.74 -9.70 10.53
N PRO A 11 -16.21 -9.24 11.70
CA PRO A 11 -16.20 -10.03 12.93
C PRO A 11 -17.54 -10.11 13.68
N PHE A 12 -18.52 -9.20 13.45
CA PHE A 12 -19.67 -9.01 14.37
C PHE A 12 -21.09 -8.92 13.76
N THR A 13 -21.30 -9.01 12.44
CA THR A 13 -22.67 -8.97 11.90
C THR A 13 -23.27 -10.38 11.79
N SER A 14 -24.14 -10.75 12.74
CA SER A 14 -24.88 -12.02 12.72
C SER A 14 -26.24 -11.85 12.01
N SER A 15 -26.36 -12.41 10.82
CA SER A 15 -27.67 -12.75 10.25
C SER A 15 -27.52 -14.02 9.44
N GLY A 16 -27.76 -15.16 10.08
CA GLY A 16 -27.84 -16.47 9.40
C GLY A 16 -26.78 -17.50 9.80
N GLY A 17 -26.76 -17.91 11.07
CA GLY A 17 -26.38 -19.29 11.41
C GLY A 17 -24.90 -19.70 11.23
N GLY A 18 -23.95 -18.75 11.23
CA GLY A 18 -22.55 -19.06 11.50
C GLY A 18 -21.81 -19.93 10.47
N GLN A 19 -22.13 -19.82 9.18
CA GLN A 19 -21.39 -20.54 8.13
C GLN A 19 -20.27 -19.69 7.53
N VAL A 20 -19.03 -20.16 7.63
CA VAL A 20 -17.85 -19.56 6.99
C VAL A 20 -17.82 -19.97 5.50
N GLY A 21 -17.81 -18.99 4.58
CA GLY A 21 -17.56 -19.22 3.15
C GLY A 21 -18.76 -19.64 2.29
N THR A 22 -19.95 -19.05 2.49
CA THR A 22 -21.11 -19.27 1.62
C THR A 22 -20.94 -18.59 0.25
N THR A 23 -21.50 -19.22 -0.81
CA THR A 23 -21.50 -18.71 -2.20
C THR A 23 -22.56 -17.62 -2.43
N GLU A 24 -23.54 -17.50 -1.53
CA GLU A 24 -24.55 -16.43 -1.54
C GLU A 24 -24.55 -15.68 -0.19
N GLY A 25 -24.64 -14.34 -0.25
CA GLY A 25 -24.65 -13.45 0.92
C GLY A 25 -23.30 -12.81 1.29
N ASN A 26 -23.27 -12.08 2.40
CA ASN A 26 -22.05 -11.45 2.93
C ASN A 26 -21.16 -12.53 3.56
N GLY A 27 -20.17 -13.02 2.81
CA GLY A 27 -19.26 -14.08 3.26
C GLY A 27 -18.49 -13.70 4.53
N TYR A 28 -18.75 -14.43 5.61
CA TYR A 28 -18.12 -14.35 6.94
C TYR A 28 -16.62 -14.70 6.93
N TYR A 29 -15.80 -14.03 7.77
CA TYR A 29 -14.36 -14.31 7.96
C TYR A 29 -13.59 -14.58 6.66
N SER A 30 -14.06 -13.98 5.57
CA SER A 30 -13.64 -14.42 4.26
C SER A 30 -12.31 -13.83 3.88
N ARG A 31 -11.87 -12.73 4.52
CA ARG A 31 -10.64 -12.02 4.15
C ARG A 31 -9.79 -11.73 5.37
N PHE A 32 -8.60 -12.31 5.41
CA PHE A 32 -7.55 -11.99 6.37
C PHE A 32 -6.44 -11.24 5.64
N TYR A 33 -5.87 -10.23 6.29
CA TYR A 33 -4.66 -9.59 5.78
C TYR A 33 -3.63 -9.43 6.88
N ILE A 34 -2.38 -9.63 6.48
CA ILE A 34 -1.21 -9.26 7.27
C ILE A 34 -0.46 -8.20 6.48
N ALA A 35 -0.05 -7.12 7.14
CA ALA A 35 0.81 -6.10 6.57
C ALA A 35 1.95 -5.81 7.53
N ALA A 36 3.18 -5.96 7.06
CA ALA A 36 4.39 -5.61 7.77
C ALA A 36 5.06 -4.45 7.04
N SER A 37 5.55 -3.47 7.78
CA SER A 37 6.32 -2.35 7.26
C SER A 37 7.53 -2.09 8.12
N LYS A 38 8.65 -1.72 7.50
CA LYS A 38 9.88 -1.38 8.19
C LYS A 38 10.63 -0.31 7.42
N HIS A 39 10.89 0.80 8.08
CA HIS A 39 11.76 1.86 7.59
C HIS A 39 13.15 1.68 8.22
N ILE A 40 14.16 1.52 7.37
CA ILE A 40 15.56 1.34 7.72
C ILE A 40 16.28 2.64 7.35
N PRO A 41 16.74 3.43 8.34
CA PRO A 41 17.63 4.54 8.07
C PRO A 41 19.00 3.97 7.64
N VAL A 42 19.52 4.44 6.52
CA VAL A 42 20.87 4.15 6.04
C VAL A 42 21.77 5.37 6.34
N VAL A 43 23.08 5.17 6.47
CA VAL A 43 24.06 6.18 6.90
C VAL A 43 23.79 7.55 6.25
N GLY A 44 23.50 8.56 7.10
CA GLY A 44 23.12 9.91 6.65
C GLY A 44 21.61 10.19 6.84
N LYS A 45 20.99 10.85 5.86
CA LYS A 45 19.52 11.09 5.79
C LYS A 45 18.81 10.14 4.82
N GLU A 46 19.46 9.02 4.47
CA GLU A 46 18.86 8.03 3.57
C GLU A 46 17.86 7.17 4.33
N GLU A 47 16.70 6.92 3.74
CA GLU A 47 15.71 6.03 4.32
C GLU A 47 15.20 5.05 3.26
N ILE A 48 15.21 3.77 3.61
CA ILE A 48 14.61 2.70 2.82
C ILE A 48 13.41 2.16 3.59
N GLY A 49 12.21 2.42 3.10
CA GLY A 49 10.97 1.82 3.58
C GLY A 49 10.68 0.53 2.82
N VAL A 50 10.36 -0.55 3.52
CA VAL A 50 9.88 -1.80 2.92
C VAL A 50 8.53 -2.13 3.53
N HIS A 51 7.56 -2.44 2.68
CA HIS A 51 6.19 -2.79 3.02
C HIS A 51 5.88 -4.14 2.36
N LEU A 52 5.45 -5.11 3.15
CA LEU A 52 5.00 -6.41 2.65
C LEU A 52 3.60 -6.65 3.19
N SER A 53 2.65 -6.93 2.32
CA SER A 53 1.31 -7.32 2.69
C SER A 53 0.90 -8.60 1.99
N TYR A 54 0.11 -9.40 2.69
CA TYR A 54 -0.47 -10.62 2.14
C TYR A 54 -1.95 -10.64 2.48
N LEU A 55 -2.76 -10.80 1.43
CA LEU A 55 -4.20 -10.94 1.53
C LEU A 55 -4.56 -12.40 1.30
N TYR A 56 -5.25 -13.00 2.26
CA TYR A 56 -5.83 -14.32 2.16
C TYR A 56 -7.35 -14.21 2.12
N ASN A 57 -7.96 -14.68 1.03
CA ASN A 57 -9.39 -14.69 0.84
C ASN A 57 -9.92 -16.11 0.57
N ASN A 58 -10.87 -16.57 1.39
CA ASN A 58 -11.49 -17.90 1.31
C ASN A 58 -12.90 -17.87 0.68
N ARG A 59 -13.21 -16.88 -0.18
CA ARG A 59 -14.43 -16.93 -1.02
C ARG A 59 -14.27 -17.92 -2.18
N LYS A 60 -15.27 -18.77 -2.40
CA LYS A 60 -15.30 -19.78 -3.48
C LYS A 60 -15.25 -19.19 -4.89
N GLU A 61 -15.79 -17.98 -5.11
CA GLU A 61 -15.86 -17.35 -6.44
C GLU A 61 -14.70 -16.43 -6.79
N TYR A 62 -14.03 -15.81 -5.81
CA TYR A 62 -12.95 -14.85 -6.05
C TYR A 62 -11.80 -15.02 -5.05
N LYS A 63 -10.91 -15.96 -5.37
CA LYS A 63 -9.63 -16.16 -4.66
C LYS A 63 -8.65 -15.04 -5.01
N LEU A 64 -8.86 -13.86 -4.47
CA LEU A 64 -7.85 -12.80 -4.44
C LEU A 64 -6.86 -13.11 -3.30
N ASN A 65 -6.04 -14.13 -3.51
CA ASN A 65 -4.87 -14.42 -2.71
C ASN A 65 -3.68 -13.78 -3.40
N GLY A 66 -3.09 -12.77 -2.76
CA GLY A 66 -2.02 -12.00 -3.34
C GLY A 66 -1.08 -11.48 -2.29
N PHE A 67 0.21 -11.58 -2.58
CA PHE A 67 1.22 -10.77 -1.91
C PHE A 67 1.35 -9.44 -2.65
N ALA A 68 1.48 -8.37 -1.88
CA ALA A 68 1.86 -7.06 -2.39
C ALA A 68 3.10 -6.58 -1.61
N LEU A 69 4.11 -6.14 -2.33
CA LEU A 69 5.39 -5.68 -1.82
C LEU A 69 5.62 -4.24 -2.29
N GLY A 70 5.77 -3.30 -1.36
CA GLY A 70 6.16 -1.92 -1.63
C GLY A 70 7.57 -1.65 -1.10
N VAL A 71 8.38 -0.93 -1.87
CA VAL A 71 9.67 -0.39 -1.45
C VAL A 71 9.63 1.11 -1.68
N THR A 72 10.03 1.87 -0.67
CA THR A 72 10.17 3.32 -0.72
C THR A 72 11.63 3.67 -0.50
N TYR A 73 12.17 4.56 -1.32
CA TYR A 73 13.54 5.04 -1.21
C TYR A 73 13.58 6.57 -1.15
N ASN A 74 14.22 7.09 -0.12
CA ASN A 74 14.45 8.50 0.11
C ASN A 74 15.97 8.76 0.14
N PRO A 75 16.56 9.37 -0.91
CA PRO A 75 17.99 9.66 -0.96
C PRO A 75 18.38 10.83 -0.03
N SER A 76 19.60 10.77 0.52
CA SER A 76 20.10 11.76 1.50
C SER A 76 20.45 13.10 0.85
N PHE A 77 20.87 13.07 -0.42
CA PHE A 77 21.20 14.28 -1.19
C PHE A 77 19.95 15.13 -1.52
N HIS A 78 18.80 14.48 -1.70
CA HIS A 78 17.52 15.14 -1.99
C HIS A 78 16.38 14.50 -1.19
N PRO A 79 16.23 14.84 0.11
CA PRO A 79 15.15 14.30 0.94
C PRO A 79 13.75 14.71 0.48
N GLN A 80 13.65 15.69 -0.42
CA GLN A 80 12.42 16.09 -1.09
C GLN A 80 11.97 15.09 -2.16
N LEU A 81 12.87 14.22 -2.64
CA LEU A 81 12.57 13.13 -3.55
C LEU A 81 12.24 11.88 -2.76
N ARG A 82 11.14 11.22 -3.15
CA ARG A 82 10.76 9.90 -2.66
C ARG A 82 10.41 9.05 -3.85
N VAL A 83 11.05 7.91 -3.99
CA VAL A 83 10.73 6.92 -5.02
C VAL A 83 9.97 5.79 -4.35
N ILE A 84 8.90 5.32 -4.97
CA ILE A 84 8.05 4.24 -4.49
C ILE A 84 7.95 3.21 -5.60
N ALA A 85 8.21 1.96 -5.30
CA ALA A 85 8.03 0.84 -6.21
C ALA A 85 7.15 -0.19 -5.51
N GLU A 86 5.98 -0.45 -6.07
CA GLU A 86 5.02 -1.41 -5.56
C GLU A 86 4.85 -2.54 -6.56
N TYR A 87 4.87 -3.76 -6.05
CA TYR A 87 4.59 -4.97 -6.78
C TYR A 87 3.34 -5.57 -6.13
N ASP A 88 2.23 -5.59 -6.84
CA ASP A 88 1.08 -6.41 -6.49
C ASP A 88 1.15 -7.72 -7.29
N SER A 89 0.47 -8.77 -6.82
CA SER A 89 0.50 -10.10 -7.45
C SER A 89 0.06 -10.13 -8.91
N LYS A 90 -0.53 -9.05 -9.42
CA LYS A 90 -0.99 -8.91 -10.80
C LYS A 90 -0.24 -7.85 -11.59
N ASP A 91 0.23 -6.79 -10.95
CA ASP A 91 0.73 -5.59 -11.62
C ASP A 91 1.86 -4.95 -10.81
N PHE A 92 2.73 -4.22 -11.52
CA PHE A 92 3.82 -3.44 -10.93
C PHE A 92 3.52 -1.95 -11.08
N ALA A 93 3.68 -1.17 -10.02
CA ALA A 93 3.56 0.27 -10.02
C ALA A 93 4.89 0.90 -9.59
N LEU A 94 5.31 1.95 -10.30
CA LEU A 94 6.48 2.73 -9.95
C LEU A 94 6.12 4.19 -9.92
N GLY A 95 6.32 4.84 -8.77
CA GLY A 95 6.06 6.24 -8.57
C GLY A 95 7.25 6.99 -8.00
N ALA A 96 7.21 8.30 -8.17
CA ALA A 96 8.11 9.22 -7.51
C ALA A 96 7.34 10.46 -7.10
N THR A 97 7.63 10.96 -5.90
CA THR A 97 7.14 12.26 -5.44
C THR A 97 8.30 13.19 -5.19
N TYR A 98 8.12 14.45 -5.54
CA TYR A 98 9.12 15.49 -5.38
C TYR A 98 8.50 16.77 -4.82
N LEU A 99 9.06 17.27 -3.73
CA LEU A 99 8.62 18.51 -3.11
C LEU A 99 9.50 19.70 -3.57
N LEU A 100 9.06 20.43 -4.58
CA LEU A 100 9.68 21.67 -5.04
C LEU A 100 9.36 22.84 -4.09
N PHE A 101 10.39 23.62 -3.76
CA PHE A 101 10.29 24.88 -3.02
C PHE A 101 9.53 24.81 -1.68
N LYS A 102 9.32 23.62 -1.10
CA LYS A 102 8.44 23.36 0.07
C LYS A 102 6.95 23.70 -0.13
N HIS A 103 6.55 24.08 -1.33
CA HIS A 103 5.17 24.51 -1.63
C HIS A 103 4.53 23.65 -2.73
N LEU A 104 5.31 23.15 -3.68
CA LEU A 104 4.78 22.42 -4.82
C LEU A 104 5.17 20.94 -4.70
N HIS A 105 4.18 20.09 -4.44
CA HIS A 105 4.35 18.65 -4.38
C HIS A 105 3.96 18.05 -5.72
N VAL A 106 4.95 17.55 -6.45
CA VAL A 106 4.75 16.80 -7.69
C VAL A 106 4.74 15.33 -7.35
N GLN A 107 3.78 14.60 -7.91
CA GLN A 107 3.72 13.15 -7.82
C GLN A 107 3.53 12.59 -9.22
N VAL A 108 4.30 11.55 -9.54
CA VAL A 108 4.15 10.78 -10.76
C VAL A 108 4.11 9.31 -10.40
N GLU A 109 3.29 8.55 -11.09
CA GLU A 109 3.13 7.11 -10.90
C GLU A 109 2.95 6.45 -12.26
N MET A 110 3.48 5.25 -12.41
CA MET A 110 3.40 4.46 -13.61
C MET A 110 2.95 3.07 -13.22
N GLN A 111 1.70 2.75 -13.54
CA GLN A 111 1.12 1.45 -13.29
C GLN A 111 1.28 0.55 -14.52
N ARG A 112 1.66 -0.70 -14.30
CA ARG A 112 1.83 -1.76 -15.31
C ARG A 112 2.78 -1.37 -16.45
N MET A 113 3.66 -0.39 -16.23
CA MET A 113 4.49 0.26 -17.26
C MET A 113 3.69 0.81 -18.45
N LYS A 114 2.38 0.99 -18.31
CA LYS A 114 1.46 1.39 -19.40
C LYS A 114 0.64 2.61 -19.03
N TYR A 115 0.20 2.69 -17.78
CA TYR A 115 -0.67 3.75 -17.31
C TYR A 115 0.16 4.73 -16.50
N PHE A 116 0.60 5.79 -17.17
CA PHE A 116 1.24 6.91 -16.51
C PHE A 116 0.18 7.84 -15.94
N SER A 117 0.33 8.20 -14.66
CA SER A 117 -0.48 9.18 -13.97
C SER A 117 0.44 10.18 -13.26
N GLY A 118 -0.02 11.41 -13.13
CA GLY A 118 0.75 12.46 -12.48
C GLY A 118 -0.17 13.51 -11.89
N GLY A 119 0.28 14.12 -10.80
CA GLY A 119 -0.44 15.16 -10.08
C GLY A 119 0.51 16.23 -9.58
N LEU A 120 0.00 17.46 -9.51
CA LEU A 120 0.65 18.57 -8.83
C LEU A 120 -0.27 19.06 -7.72
N THR A 121 0.29 19.20 -6.53
CA THR A 121 -0.41 19.73 -5.36
C THR A 121 0.35 20.94 -4.85
N TYR A 122 -0.31 22.09 -4.82
CA TYR A 122 0.26 23.30 -4.24
C TYR A 122 -0.22 23.47 -2.79
N LYS A 123 0.72 23.52 -1.85
CA LYS A 123 0.48 23.71 -0.42
C LYS A 123 0.58 25.20 -0.09
N ILE A 124 -0.55 25.78 0.30
CA ILE A 124 -0.64 27.14 0.83
C ILE A 124 -0.57 27.02 2.36
N HIS A 125 0.44 27.63 2.97
CA HIS A 125 0.50 27.78 4.42
C HIS A 125 -0.22 29.08 4.79
N LEU A 126 -1.37 28.94 5.44
CA LEU A 126 -2.09 30.07 6.02
C LEU A 126 -1.37 30.48 7.32
N LYS A 127 -1.25 31.79 7.55
CA LYS A 127 -0.61 32.39 8.72
C LYS A 127 -1.60 32.55 9.87
#